data_AF-A0A4R2TIE8-F1
#
_entry.id   AF-A0A4R2TIE8-F1
#
_cell.length_a   1.000
_cell.length_b   1.000
_cell.length_c   1.000
_cell.angle_alpha   90.00
_cell.angle_beta   90.00
_cell.angle_gamma   90.00
#
_symmetry.space_group_name_H-M   'P 1'
#
loop_
_entity.id
_entity.type
_entity.pdbx_description
1 polymer ?
#
loop_
_entity_poly.entity_id
_entity_poly.type
_entity_poly.pdbx_seq_one_letter_code
_entity_poly.pdbx_strand_id
1 'polypeptide(L)'
;MATVPTLRGDHPIMPSTASPPTRPAGRAMKVWRAVAAAMSPTFAFADRRKRDHDRAGRARFIRRMNARYLAVGATLAGIAFVASHHGAGMVDWTAWWPVLAPVAWYLLSRCNEVFLAFYLDAFDKLRVNQRPSSALAWPTRVRLALNSYAELVLNFAVLYAMTPADWWQCGAQRPTSFTDLLTYSALTITTSGGGGFVARHWVPQLLTVYEVMCGLMLLVVSFTIYTGRGLSKRAATHLGKG
;
A
#
# COMPACT_ATOMS: atom_id res chain seq x y z
N MET A 1 4.55 76.42 -11.94
CA MET A 1 5.95 75.97 -12.08
C MET A 1 6.35 75.31 -10.77
N ALA A 2 6.38 73.98 -10.75
CA ALA A 2 6.93 73.20 -9.64
C ALA A 2 7.49 71.90 -10.24
N THR A 3 8.81 71.78 -10.21
CA THR A 3 9.59 70.65 -10.73
C THR A 3 9.71 69.56 -9.66
N VAL A 4 9.26 68.35 -9.99
CA VAL A 4 9.41 67.14 -9.16
C VAL A 4 10.76 66.49 -9.51
N PRO A 5 11.66 66.21 -8.54
CA PRO A 5 12.90 65.52 -8.81
C PRO A 5 12.72 64.00 -8.78
N THR A 6 13.22 63.34 -9.81
CA THR A 6 13.33 61.89 -9.94
C THR A 6 14.55 61.38 -9.16
N LEU A 7 14.32 60.68 -8.04
CA LEU A 7 15.36 59.93 -7.34
C LEU A 7 15.54 58.55 -7.99
N ARG A 8 16.61 58.44 -8.79
CA ARG A 8 17.10 57.18 -9.37
C ARG A 8 18.05 56.53 -8.35
N GLY A 9 17.57 55.51 -7.64
CA GLY A 9 18.38 54.70 -6.73
C GLY A 9 18.99 53.52 -7.46
N ASP A 10 20.25 53.66 -7.91
CA ASP A 10 21.06 52.54 -8.41
C ASP A 10 21.70 51.82 -7.22
N HIS A 11 21.12 50.69 -6.81
CA HIS A 11 21.77 49.78 -5.88
C HIS A 11 22.61 48.75 -6.65
N PRO A 12 23.91 48.57 -6.33
CA PRO A 12 24.75 47.55 -6.95
C PRO A 12 24.32 46.15 -6.52
N ILE A 13 23.96 45.32 -7.49
CA ILE A 13 23.66 43.90 -7.30
C ILE A 13 24.99 43.18 -7.04
N MET A 14 25.23 42.79 -5.80
CA MET A 14 26.31 41.87 -5.42
C MET A 14 26.06 40.49 -6.06
N PRO A 15 27.07 39.86 -6.72
CA PRO A 15 26.94 38.49 -7.21
C PRO A 15 26.95 37.52 -6.03
N SER A 16 25.79 36.90 -5.77
CA SER A 16 25.64 35.81 -4.82
C SER A 16 26.44 34.59 -5.30
N THR A 17 27.59 34.34 -4.69
CA THR A 17 28.36 33.10 -4.84
C THR A 17 27.75 32.00 -3.98
N ALA A 18 26.53 31.58 -4.32
CA ALA A 18 25.95 30.37 -3.75
C ALA A 18 26.48 29.16 -4.52
N SER A 19 27.45 28.45 -3.95
CA SER A 19 27.91 27.15 -4.45
C SER A 19 26.71 26.17 -4.54
N PRO A 20 26.56 25.43 -5.65
CA PRO A 20 25.46 24.48 -5.79
C PRO A 20 25.59 23.35 -4.75
N PRO A 21 24.51 22.97 -4.05
CA PRO A 21 24.57 21.85 -3.11
C PRO A 21 24.88 20.56 -3.87
N THR A 22 26.04 19.98 -3.59
CA THR A 22 26.48 18.67 -4.07
C THR A 22 25.50 17.60 -3.57
N ARG A 23 24.68 17.06 -4.47
CA ARG A 23 23.64 16.05 -4.20
C ARG A 23 24.26 14.73 -3.69
N PRO A 24 24.00 14.30 -2.43
CA PRO A 24 24.24 12.92 -2.00
C PRO A 24 23.08 11.98 -2.41
N ALA A 25 22.06 12.49 -3.11
CA ALA A 25 20.79 11.80 -3.37
C ALA A 25 20.92 10.52 -4.22
N GLY A 26 22.00 10.35 -5.00
CA GLY A 26 22.15 9.23 -5.93
C GLY A 26 22.41 7.87 -5.25
N ARG A 27 23.17 7.85 -4.15
CA ARG A 27 23.59 6.60 -3.49
C ARG A 27 22.50 6.07 -2.56
N ALA A 28 21.88 6.95 -1.77
CA ALA A 28 20.75 6.63 -0.90
C ALA A 28 19.55 6.08 -1.71
N MET A 29 19.28 6.67 -2.88
CA MET A 29 18.16 6.24 -3.73
C MET A 29 18.41 4.88 -4.41
N LYS A 30 19.66 4.52 -4.70
CA LYS A 30 20.03 3.18 -5.20
C LYS A 30 19.89 2.12 -4.11
N VAL A 31 20.38 2.39 -2.90
CA VAL A 31 20.25 1.48 -1.76
C VAL A 31 18.78 1.25 -1.41
N TRP A 32 17.99 2.32 -1.32
CA TRP A 32 16.55 2.21 -1.03
C TRP A 32 15.81 1.38 -2.09
N ARG A 33 16.15 1.54 -3.38
CA ARG A 33 15.56 0.73 -4.46
C ARG A 33 15.97 -0.73 -4.38
N ALA A 34 17.21 -1.04 -3.99
CA ALA A 34 17.67 -2.42 -3.82
C ALA A 34 16.96 -3.09 -2.64
N VAL A 35 16.81 -2.39 -1.51
CA VAL A 35 16.06 -2.86 -0.34
C VAL A 35 14.58 -3.05 -0.69
N ALA A 36 13.95 -2.09 -1.35
CA ALA A 36 12.55 -2.22 -1.81
C ALA A 36 12.36 -3.37 -2.80
N ALA A 37 13.35 -3.63 -3.67
CA ALA A 37 13.30 -4.75 -4.61
C ALA A 37 13.51 -6.11 -3.93
N ALA A 38 14.33 -6.17 -2.89
CA ALA A 38 14.50 -7.37 -2.08
C ALA A 38 13.24 -7.65 -1.25
N MET A 39 12.63 -6.63 -0.64
CA MET A 39 11.44 -6.80 0.21
C MET A 39 10.12 -6.91 -0.58
N SER A 40 10.11 -6.44 -1.83
CA SER A 40 8.96 -6.51 -2.72
C SER A 40 9.43 -6.67 -4.18
N PRO A 41 9.81 -7.89 -4.59
CA PRO A 41 10.11 -8.18 -5.99
C PRO A 41 8.95 -7.81 -6.93
N THR A 42 7.70 -7.92 -6.46
CA THR A 42 6.52 -7.50 -7.22
C THR A 42 6.51 -5.98 -7.45
N PHE A 43 6.87 -5.18 -6.43
CA PHE A 43 7.01 -3.72 -6.59
C PHE A 43 8.12 -3.37 -7.58
N ALA A 44 9.29 -4.01 -7.49
CA ALA A 44 10.38 -3.75 -8.42
C ALA A 44 10.01 -4.12 -9.86
N PHE A 45 9.31 -5.23 -10.06
CA PHE A 45 8.78 -5.62 -11.36
C PHE A 45 7.76 -4.62 -11.89
N ALA A 46 6.82 -4.18 -11.04
CA ALA A 46 5.82 -3.19 -11.39
C ALA A 46 6.45 -1.82 -11.71
N ASP A 47 7.45 -1.38 -10.94
CA ASP A 47 8.15 -0.10 -11.16
C ASP A 47 8.95 -0.11 -12.46
N ARG A 48 9.63 -1.22 -12.79
CA ARG A 48 10.33 -1.37 -14.08
C ARG A 48 9.36 -1.24 -15.25
N ARG A 49 8.27 -2.01 -15.26
CA ARG A 49 7.26 -1.95 -16.34
C ARG A 49 6.51 -0.63 -16.41
N LYS A 50 6.35 0.10 -15.29
CA LYS A 50 5.71 1.43 -15.28
C LYS A 50 6.50 2.48 -16.07
N ARG A 51 7.81 2.29 -16.29
CA ARG A 51 8.66 3.24 -17.01
C ARG A 51 8.46 3.21 -18.53
N ASP A 52 7.93 2.11 -19.04
CA ASP A 52 7.75 1.89 -20.49
C ASP A 52 6.39 2.39 -21.03
N HIS A 53 5.60 3.08 -20.20
CA HIS A 53 4.24 3.48 -20.53
C HIS A 53 3.98 4.97 -20.33
N ASP A 54 3.21 5.55 -21.25
CA ASP A 54 2.66 6.90 -21.14
C ASP A 54 1.67 7.02 -19.96
N ARG A 55 1.21 8.23 -19.61
CA ARG A 55 0.30 8.45 -18.48
C ARG A 55 -0.99 7.62 -18.59
N ALA A 56 -1.57 7.49 -19.78
CA ALA A 56 -2.81 6.74 -19.99
C ALA A 56 -2.56 5.22 -19.97
N GLY A 57 -1.46 4.77 -20.57
CA GLY A 57 -0.97 3.39 -20.53
C GLY A 57 -0.66 2.91 -19.11
N ARG A 58 -0.01 3.74 -18.30
CA ARG A 58 0.27 3.46 -16.89
C ARG A 58 -1.02 3.23 -16.10
N ALA A 59 -2.06 4.02 -16.35
CA ALA A 59 -3.35 3.86 -15.68
C ALA A 59 -4.07 2.55 -16.07
N ARG A 60 -4.01 2.16 -17.35
CA ARG A 60 -4.53 0.85 -17.82
C ARG A 60 -3.74 -0.32 -17.22
N PHE A 61 -2.42 -0.20 -17.19
CA PHE A 61 -1.53 -1.21 -16.61
C PHE A 61 -1.82 -1.43 -15.13
N ILE A 62 -1.90 -0.36 -14.33
CA ILE A 62 -2.21 -0.45 -12.89
C ILE A 62 -3.54 -1.17 -12.65
N ARG A 63 -4.59 -0.82 -13.41
CA ARG A 63 -5.90 -1.48 -13.30
C ARG A 63 -5.84 -2.98 -13.59
N ARG A 64 -5.18 -3.34 -14.69
CA ARG A 64 -5.06 -4.74 -15.10
C ARG A 64 -4.24 -5.55 -14.10
N MET A 65 -3.15 -4.98 -13.58
CA MET A 65 -2.33 -5.65 -12.59
C MET A 65 -3.07 -5.83 -11.27
N ASN A 66 -3.74 -4.79 -10.75
CA ASN A 66 -4.52 -4.90 -9.52
C ASN A 66 -5.62 -5.98 -9.62
N ALA A 67 -6.34 -6.05 -10.74
CA ALA A 67 -7.33 -7.10 -10.95
C ALA A 67 -6.70 -8.51 -11.00
N ARG A 68 -5.54 -8.66 -11.65
CA ARG A 68 -4.80 -9.93 -11.69
C ARG A 68 -4.32 -10.35 -10.31
N TYR A 69 -3.79 -9.42 -9.53
CA TYR A 69 -3.30 -9.72 -8.19
C TYR A 69 -4.43 -10.11 -7.24
N LEU A 70 -5.56 -9.41 -7.30
CA LEU A 70 -6.77 -9.82 -6.59
C LEU A 70 -7.23 -11.22 -7.01
N ALA A 71 -7.22 -11.52 -8.32
CA ALA A 71 -7.58 -12.85 -8.80
C ALA A 71 -6.64 -13.94 -8.26
N VAL A 72 -5.33 -13.71 -8.27
CA VAL A 72 -4.35 -14.64 -7.69
C VAL A 72 -4.57 -14.82 -6.18
N GLY A 73 -4.77 -13.73 -5.44
CA GLY A 73 -5.07 -13.78 -4.00
C GLY A 73 -6.36 -14.57 -3.71
N ALA A 74 -7.41 -14.33 -4.50
CA ALA A 74 -8.67 -15.07 -4.40
C ALA A 74 -8.51 -16.56 -4.76
N THR A 75 -7.70 -16.90 -5.76
CA THR A 75 -7.38 -18.30 -6.09
C THR A 75 -6.65 -18.98 -4.93
N LEU A 76 -5.63 -18.34 -4.35
CA LEU A 76 -4.91 -18.89 -3.20
C LEU A 76 -5.83 -19.07 -1.98
N ALA A 77 -6.70 -18.10 -1.70
CA ALA A 77 -7.70 -18.20 -0.66
C ALA A 77 -8.71 -19.34 -0.92
N GLY A 78 -9.15 -19.52 -2.17
CA GLY A 78 -10.01 -20.63 -2.57
C GLY A 78 -9.34 -21.99 -2.38
N ILE A 79 -8.06 -22.12 -2.74
CA ILE A 79 -7.27 -23.33 -2.49
C ILE A 79 -7.18 -23.61 -0.98
N ALA A 80 -6.87 -22.60 -0.17
CA ALA A 80 -6.80 -22.73 1.29
C ALA A 80 -8.16 -23.12 1.90
N PHE A 81 -9.26 -22.54 1.40
CA PHE A 81 -10.61 -22.87 1.82
C PHE A 81 -10.97 -24.34 1.53
N VAL A 82 -10.72 -24.81 0.30
CA VAL A 82 -10.96 -26.19 -0.11
C VAL A 82 -10.08 -27.16 0.70
N ALA A 83 -8.80 -26.84 0.89
CA ALA A 83 -7.88 -27.64 1.70
C ALA A 83 -8.37 -27.78 3.15
N SER A 84 -8.87 -26.69 3.75
CA SER A 84 -9.41 -26.73 5.11
C SER A 84 -10.67 -27.61 5.26
N HIS A 85 -11.52 -27.68 4.22
CA HIS A 85 -12.75 -28.48 4.24
C HIS A 85 -12.51 -29.98 4.03
N HIS A 86 -11.48 -30.37 3.27
CA HIS A 86 -11.16 -31.77 3.01
C HIS A 86 -10.37 -32.44 4.14
N GLY A 87 -10.30 -31.82 5.32
CA GLY A 87 -9.63 -32.42 6.49
C GLY A 87 -8.11 -32.48 6.36
N ALA A 88 -7.52 -31.73 5.43
CA ALA A 88 -6.06 -31.58 5.34
C ALA A 88 -5.46 -30.92 6.60
N GLY A 89 -6.29 -30.50 7.56
CA GLY A 89 -5.88 -29.83 8.78
C GLY A 89 -5.12 -28.54 8.47
N MET A 90 -4.59 -27.89 9.50
CA MET A 90 -3.54 -26.91 9.28
C MET A 90 -2.33 -27.65 8.69
N VAL A 91 -1.89 -27.21 7.51
CA VAL A 91 -0.83 -27.86 6.74
C VAL A 91 0.39 -28.07 7.63
N ASP A 92 0.94 -29.30 7.63
CA ASP A 92 2.19 -29.57 8.34
C ASP A 92 3.31 -28.72 7.75
N TRP A 93 3.65 -27.66 8.47
CA TRP A 93 4.63 -26.68 8.05
C TRP A 93 5.99 -27.31 7.75
N THR A 94 6.36 -28.37 8.48
CA THR A 94 7.67 -29.01 8.32
C THR A 94 7.78 -29.78 7.00
N ALA A 95 6.70 -30.44 6.58
CA ALA A 95 6.66 -31.17 5.31
C ALA A 95 6.50 -30.25 4.10
N TRP A 96 5.77 -29.14 4.25
CA TRP A 96 5.37 -28.28 3.12
C TRP A 96 6.16 -26.98 2.99
N TRP A 97 7.13 -26.71 3.87
CA TRP A 97 7.92 -25.47 3.85
C TRP A 97 8.51 -25.09 2.48
N PRO A 98 8.99 -26.01 1.60
CA PRO A 98 9.57 -25.63 0.31
C PRO A 98 8.54 -25.03 -0.65
N VAL A 99 7.26 -25.40 -0.49
CA VAL A 99 6.15 -24.88 -1.28
C VAL A 99 5.53 -23.65 -0.60
N LEU A 100 5.40 -23.68 0.73
CA LEU A 100 4.80 -22.60 1.49
C LEU A 100 5.70 -21.36 1.55
N ALA A 101 7.02 -21.50 1.67
CA ALA A 101 7.92 -20.36 1.77
C ALA A 101 7.87 -19.43 0.54
N PRO A 102 7.93 -19.93 -0.72
CA PRO A 102 7.74 -19.08 -1.91
C PRO A 102 6.37 -18.40 -1.97
N VAL A 103 5.31 -19.09 -1.55
CA VAL A 103 3.94 -18.52 -1.53
C VAL A 103 3.84 -17.42 -0.49
N ALA A 104 4.33 -17.66 0.73
CA ALA A 104 4.34 -16.67 1.80
C ALA A 104 5.18 -15.45 1.41
N TRP A 105 6.34 -15.68 0.78
CA TRP A 105 7.19 -14.62 0.25
C TRP A 105 6.47 -13.79 -0.81
N TYR A 106 5.77 -14.42 -1.76
CA TYR A 106 4.97 -13.73 -2.75
C TYR A 106 3.86 -12.89 -2.11
N LEU A 107 3.10 -13.45 -1.17
CA LEU A 107 2.01 -12.74 -0.47
C LEU A 107 2.54 -11.53 0.32
N LEU A 108 3.64 -11.69 1.06
CA LEU A 108 4.30 -10.58 1.76
C LEU A 108 4.82 -9.50 0.80
N SER A 109 5.42 -9.91 -0.32
CA SER A 109 5.83 -8.97 -1.38
C SER A 109 4.66 -8.15 -1.91
N ARG A 110 3.49 -8.79 -2.08
CA ARG A 110 2.25 -8.14 -2.52
C ARG A 110 1.72 -7.16 -1.48
N CYS A 111 1.65 -7.56 -0.21
CA CYS A 111 1.26 -6.65 0.87
C CYS A 111 2.18 -5.42 0.94
N ASN A 112 3.51 -5.64 0.81
CA ASN A 112 4.51 -4.56 0.75
C ASN A 112 4.29 -3.64 -0.46
N GLU A 113 3.99 -4.19 -1.64
CA GLU A 113 3.73 -3.38 -2.83
C GLU A 113 2.50 -2.50 -2.65
N VAL A 114 1.41 -3.06 -2.11
CA VAL A 114 0.18 -2.31 -1.81
C VAL A 114 0.50 -1.20 -0.81
N PHE A 115 1.10 -1.55 0.33
CA PHE A 115 1.48 -0.59 1.36
C PHE A 115 2.32 0.56 0.81
N LEU A 116 3.40 0.25 0.08
CA LEU A 116 4.29 1.26 -0.50
C LEU A 116 3.59 2.10 -1.57
N ALA A 117 2.75 1.51 -2.41
CA ALA A 117 2.02 2.23 -3.43
C ALA A 117 1.08 3.29 -2.81
N PHE A 118 0.37 2.93 -1.74
CA PHE A 118 -0.50 3.87 -1.03
C PHE A 118 0.30 4.89 -0.22
N TYR A 119 1.35 4.47 0.47
CA TYR A 119 2.25 5.37 1.19
C TYR A 119 2.81 6.45 0.26
N LEU A 120 3.39 6.07 -0.88
CA LEU A 120 3.93 7.02 -1.86
C LEU A 120 2.83 7.91 -2.46
N ASP A 121 1.63 7.37 -2.74
CA ASP A 121 0.49 8.16 -3.24
C ASP A 121 -0.08 9.14 -2.18
N ALA A 122 0.16 8.90 -0.88
CA ALA A 122 -0.13 9.89 0.17
C ALA A 122 0.90 11.01 0.17
N PHE A 123 2.20 10.68 0.17
CA PHE A 123 3.28 11.67 0.17
C PHE A 123 3.28 12.54 -1.08
N ASP A 124 2.96 11.97 -2.25
CA ASP A 124 2.83 12.73 -3.49
C ASP A 124 1.74 13.80 -3.40
N LYS A 125 0.67 13.58 -2.63
CA LYS A 125 -0.41 14.58 -2.44
C LYS A 125 -0.06 15.66 -1.41
N LEU A 126 0.84 15.38 -0.47
CA LEU A 126 1.35 16.39 0.46
C LEU A 126 2.25 17.42 -0.24
N ARG A 127 2.78 17.08 -1.43
CA ARG A 127 3.61 18.00 -2.22
C ARG A 127 2.73 18.97 -3.01
N VAL A 128 2.52 20.15 -2.44
CA VAL A 128 1.64 21.22 -2.96
C VAL A 128 1.96 21.65 -4.41
N ASN A 129 3.18 21.46 -4.90
CA ASN A 129 3.64 21.99 -6.20
C ASN A 129 3.94 20.93 -7.28
N GLN A 130 3.50 19.67 -7.15
CA GLN A 130 3.76 18.64 -8.16
C GLN A 130 2.48 18.21 -8.90
N ARG A 131 2.55 18.16 -10.24
CA ARG A 131 1.47 17.60 -11.07
C ARG A 131 1.29 16.12 -10.72
N PRO A 132 0.06 15.64 -10.49
CA PRO A 132 -0.19 14.25 -10.10
C PRO A 132 0.44 13.26 -11.09
N SER A 133 1.10 12.22 -10.57
CA SER A 133 1.90 11.28 -11.38
C SER A 133 1.04 10.38 -12.29
N SER A 134 -0.28 10.29 -12.07
CA SER A 134 -1.21 9.51 -12.90
C SER A 134 -2.51 10.25 -13.22
N ALA A 135 -3.04 10.02 -14.43
CA ALA A 135 -4.30 10.57 -14.92
C ALA A 135 -5.53 9.74 -14.46
N LEU A 136 -5.44 9.02 -13.34
CA LEU A 136 -6.57 8.21 -12.87
C LEU A 136 -7.71 9.10 -12.36
N ALA A 137 -8.90 8.87 -12.91
CA ALA A 137 -10.16 9.43 -12.43
C ALA A 137 -10.43 9.00 -10.98
N TRP A 138 -11.05 9.89 -10.21
CA TRP A 138 -11.31 9.70 -8.78
C TRP A 138 -12.09 8.41 -8.45
N PRO A 139 -13.22 8.07 -9.11
CA PRO A 139 -13.96 6.84 -8.80
C PRO A 139 -13.12 5.58 -9.03
N THR A 140 -12.22 5.63 -10.01
CA THR A 140 -11.31 4.53 -10.30
C THR A 140 -10.29 4.31 -9.19
N ARG A 141 -9.82 5.38 -8.53
CA ARG A 141 -8.87 5.27 -7.41
C ARG A 141 -9.52 4.62 -6.19
N VAL A 142 -10.75 5.01 -5.87
CA VAL A 142 -11.52 4.39 -4.78
C VAL A 142 -11.76 2.90 -5.05
N ARG A 143 -12.15 2.55 -6.28
CA ARG A 143 -12.31 1.13 -6.66
C ARG A 143 -11.02 0.34 -6.57
N LEU A 144 -9.88 0.93 -6.96
CA LEU A 144 -8.57 0.29 -6.81
C LEU A 144 -8.15 0.11 -5.35
N ALA A 145 -8.46 1.09 -4.50
CA ALA A 145 -8.23 1.00 -3.06
C ALA A 145 -9.08 -0.13 -2.45
N LEU A 146 -10.36 -0.22 -2.81
CA LEU A 146 -11.25 -1.28 -2.34
C LEU A 146 -10.79 -2.67 -2.80
N ASN A 147 -10.40 -2.81 -4.07
CA ASN A 147 -9.84 -4.06 -4.57
C ASN A 147 -8.56 -4.45 -3.83
N SER A 148 -7.67 -3.49 -3.56
CA SER A 148 -6.43 -3.74 -2.82
C SER A 148 -6.70 -4.08 -1.35
N TYR A 149 -7.74 -3.48 -0.75
CA TYR A 149 -8.21 -3.80 0.59
C TYR A 149 -8.71 -5.26 0.67
N ALA A 150 -9.55 -5.67 -0.28
CA ALA A 150 -10.00 -7.06 -0.36
C ALA A 150 -8.83 -8.03 -0.62
N GLU A 151 -7.88 -7.65 -1.48
CA GLU A 151 -6.65 -8.42 -1.72
C GLU A 151 -5.83 -8.61 -0.43
N LEU A 152 -5.66 -7.57 0.39
CA LEU A 152 -4.94 -7.67 1.66
C LEU A 152 -5.63 -8.63 2.63
N VAL A 153 -6.96 -8.53 2.80
CA VAL A 153 -7.72 -9.43 3.67
C VAL A 153 -7.50 -10.90 3.25
N LEU A 154 -7.60 -11.18 1.95
CA LEU A 154 -7.38 -12.53 1.44
C LEU A 154 -5.92 -12.98 1.65
N ASN A 155 -4.95 -12.12 1.35
CA ASN A 155 -3.53 -12.45 1.49
C ASN A 155 -3.15 -12.72 2.95
N PHE A 156 -3.60 -11.90 3.90
CA PHE A 156 -3.34 -12.10 5.32
C PHE A 156 -4.05 -13.35 5.85
N ALA A 157 -5.30 -13.61 5.45
CA ALA A 157 -6.00 -14.85 5.78
C ALA A 157 -5.21 -16.09 5.33
N VAL A 158 -4.67 -16.08 4.11
CA VAL A 158 -3.82 -17.18 3.61
C VAL A 158 -2.51 -17.25 4.39
N LEU A 159 -1.84 -16.13 4.66
CA LEU A 159 -0.62 -16.09 5.48
C LEU A 159 -0.86 -16.65 6.89
N TYR A 160 -2.03 -16.39 7.50
CA TYR A 160 -2.40 -16.98 8.78
C TYR A 160 -2.69 -18.48 8.66
N ALA A 161 -3.34 -18.93 7.58
CA ALA A 161 -3.61 -20.35 7.33
C ALA A 161 -2.34 -21.18 7.12
N MET A 162 -1.28 -20.51 6.70
CA MET A 162 0.06 -21.06 6.56
C MET A 162 0.77 -21.20 7.91
N THR A 163 0.34 -20.52 8.98
CA THR A 163 0.99 -20.67 10.29
C THR A 163 0.53 -21.96 11.01
N PRO A 164 1.43 -22.67 11.71
CA PRO A 164 1.06 -23.83 12.52
C PRO A 164 -0.05 -23.53 13.53
N ALA A 165 -0.98 -24.47 13.74
CA ALA A 165 -2.07 -24.33 14.69
C ALA A 165 -1.58 -24.03 16.12
N ASP A 166 -0.44 -24.60 16.51
CA ASP A 166 0.15 -24.41 17.84
C ASP A 166 0.74 -23.00 18.07
N TRP A 167 0.85 -22.19 17.01
CA TRP A 167 1.25 -20.78 17.11
C TRP A 167 0.11 -19.86 17.56
N TRP A 168 -1.11 -20.38 17.58
CA TRP A 168 -2.29 -19.73 18.13
C TRP A 168 -2.49 -20.17 19.58
N GLN A 169 -3.19 -19.38 20.40
CA GLN A 169 -3.35 -19.68 21.82
C GLN A 169 -3.88 -21.12 22.08
N CYS A 170 -3.29 -21.76 23.10
CA CYS A 170 -3.73 -23.05 23.64
C CYS A 170 -4.93 -22.80 24.57
N GLY A 171 -6.14 -23.18 24.18
CA GLY A 171 -7.35 -22.93 24.95
C GLY A 171 -8.62 -23.18 24.14
N ALA A 172 -9.73 -22.54 24.52
CA ALA A 172 -11.09 -22.87 24.05
C ALA A 172 -11.32 -22.71 22.53
N GLN A 173 -10.52 -21.90 21.81
CA GLN A 173 -10.71 -21.67 20.38
C GLN A 173 -9.36 -21.58 19.65
N ARG A 174 -9.05 -22.62 18.87
CA ARG A 174 -8.05 -22.57 17.79
C ARG A 174 -8.80 -22.32 16.48
N PRO A 175 -8.23 -21.60 15.51
CA PRO A 175 -8.83 -21.53 14.18
C PRO A 175 -8.90 -22.94 13.60
N THR A 176 -10.11 -23.40 13.29
CA THR A 176 -10.36 -24.76 12.78
C THR A 176 -10.53 -24.77 11.27
N SER A 177 -10.97 -23.64 10.72
CA SER A 177 -11.33 -23.47 9.32
C SER A 177 -10.64 -22.25 8.72
N PHE A 178 -10.52 -22.22 7.39
CA PHE A 178 -10.04 -21.02 6.71
C PHE A 178 -10.98 -19.82 6.92
N THR A 179 -12.28 -20.07 7.10
CA THR A 179 -13.27 -19.02 7.39
C THR A 179 -13.03 -18.31 8.71
N ASP A 180 -12.53 -19.02 9.72
CA ASP A 180 -12.13 -18.42 11.01
C ASP A 180 -11.00 -17.40 10.80
N LEU A 181 -10.00 -17.78 9.99
CA LEU A 181 -8.83 -16.94 9.69
C LEU A 181 -9.16 -15.77 8.75
N LEU A 182 -10.08 -15.99 7.81
CA LEU A 182 -10.61 -14.93 6.96
C LEU A 182 -11.37 -13.89 7.79
N THR A 183 -12.19 -14.35 8.73
CA THR A 183 -12.90 -13.49 9.68
C THR A 183 -11.92 -12.75 10.58
N TYR A 184 -10.90 -13.45 11.10
CA TYR A 184 -9.83 -12.84 11.88
C TYR A 184 -9.12 -11.72 11.13
N SER A 185 -8.72 -11.95 9.87
CA SER A 185 -8.08 -10.94 9.03
C SER A 185 -9.01 -9.75 8.76
N ALA A 186 -10.28 -9.99 8.40
CA ALA A 186 -11.25 -8.93 8.14
C ALA A 186 -11.50 -8.02 9.37
N LEU A 187 -11.56 -8.59 10.57
CA LEU A 187 -11.69 -7.84 11.82
C LEU A 187 -10.39 -7.15 12.24
N THR A 188 -9.24 -7.77 11.93
CA THR A 188 -7.92 -7.22 12.25
C THR A 188 -7.61 -5.99 11.40
N ILE A 189 -7.80 -6.06 10.07
CA ILE A 189 -7.50 -4.94 9.17
C ILE A 189 -8.38 -3.71 9.44
N THR A 190 -9.60 -3.93 9.96
CA THR A 190 -10.52 -2.85 10.37
C THR A 190 -10.26 -2.35 11.77
N THR A 191 -9.30 -2.94 12.49
CA THR A 191 -8.97 -2.64 13.89
C THR A 191 -10.14 -2.84 14.85
N SER A 192 -11.20 -3.56 14.45
CA SER A 192 -12.35 -3.80 15.31
C SER A 192 -11.99 -4.71 16.49
N GLY A 193 -10.98 -5.56 16.31
CA GLY A 193 -10.75 -6.70 17.21
C GLY A 193 -11.94 -7.68 17.17
N GLY A 194 -11.87 -8.78 17.93
CA GLY A 194 -13.04 -9.64 18.14
C GLY A 194 -13.06 -10.97 17.38
N GLY A 195 -11.95 -11.42 16.83
CA GLY A 195 -11.88 -12.74 16.18
C GLY A 195 -11.91 -13.94 17.13
N GLY A 196 -11.92 -13.78 18.45
CA GLY A 196 -11.84 -14.90 19.41
C GLY A 196 -10.49 -15.64 19.44
N PHE A 197 -9.62 -15.39 18.46
CA PHE A 197 -8.29 -15.96 18.36
C PHE A 197 -7.22 -14.95 18.76
N VAL A 198 -6.15 -15.45 19.39
CA VAL A 198 -4.99 -14.64 19.74
C VAL A 198 -3.72 -15.36 19.31
N ALA A 199 -2.86 -14.65 18.59
CA ALA A 199 -1.54 -15.11 18.19
C ALA A 199 -0.63 -15.26 19.42
N ARG A 200 -0.13 -16.48 19.67
CA ARG A 200 0.83 -16.76 20.76
C ARG A 200 2.26 -16.58 20.28
N HIS A 201 2.56 -17.01 19.06
CA HIS A 201 3.90 -16.92 18.48
C HIS A 201 4.17 -15.52 17.91
N TRP A 202 5.43 -15.09 17.94
CA TRP A 202 5.83 -13.75 17.50
C TRP A 202 5.58 -13.50 16.01
N VAL A 203 5.61 -14.54 15.17
CA VAL A 203 5.37 -14.43 13.72
C VAL A 203 3.95 -13.95 13.40
N PRO A 204 2.87 -14.66 13.83
CA PRO A 204 1.51 -14.17 13.59
C PRO A 204 1.24 -12.84 14.31
N GLN A 205 1.86 -12.56 15.47
CA GLN A 205 1.78 -11.23 16.11
C GLN A 205 2.34 -10.13 15.21
N LEU A 206 3.51 -10.34 14.60
CA LEU A 206 4.09 -9.38 13.66
C LEU A 206 3.23 -9.21 12.41
N LEU A 207 2.66 -10.32 11.89
CA LEU A 207 1.72 -10.27 10.76
C LEU A 207 0.48 -9.43 11.10
N THR A 208 -0.09 -9.59 12.29
CA THR A 208 -1.24 -8.81 12.78
C THR A 208 -0.91 -7.33 12.90
N VAL A 209 0.23 -6.97 13.49
CA VAL A 209 0.67 -5.57 13.56
C VAL A 209 0.84 -4.99 12.15
N TYR A 210 1.45 -5.75 11.25
CA TYR A 210 1.67 -5.32 9.89
C TYR A 210 0.37 -5.17 9.09
N GLU A 211 -0.60 -6.07 9.28
CA GLU A 211 -1.94 -5.99 8.71
C GLU A 211 -2.67 -4.72 9.14
N VAL A 212 -2.64 -4.42 10.45
CA VAL A 212 -3.21 -3.19 11.01
C VAL A 212 -2.56 -1.95 10.39
N MET A 213 -1.22 -1.93 10.26
CA MET A 213 -0.51 -0.83 9.60
C MET A 213 -0.95 -0.65 8.14
N CYS A 214 -1.16 -1.76 7.40
CA CYS A 214 -1.66 -1.71 6.03
C CYS A 214 -3.10 -1.17 5.94
N GLY A 215 -3.99 -1.63 6.83
CA GLY A 215 -5.37 -1.17 6.92
C GLY A 215 -5.47 0.33 7.23
N LEU A 216 -4.73 0.79 8.23
CA LEU A 216 -4.69 2.20 8.62
C LEU A 216 -4.14 3.09 7.49
N MET A 217 -3.09 2.66 6.79
CA MET A 217 -2.54 3.42 5.66
C MET A 217 -3.58 3.57 4.54
N LEU A 218 -4.30 2.50 4.19
CA LEU A 218 -5.38 2.55 3.20
C LEU A 218 -6.50 3.49 3.61
N LEU A 219 -6.90 3.48 4.89
CA LEU A 219 -7.92 4.36 5.43
C LEU A 219 -7.48 5.82 5.34
N VAL A 220 -6.27 6.15 5.81
CA VAL A 220 -5.71 7.51 5.75
C VAL A 220 -5.67 8.02 4.32
N VAL A 221 -5.14 7.24 3.37
CA VAL A 221 -5.06 7.66 1.96
C VAL A 221 -6.45 7.86 1.36
N SER A 222 -7.39 6.95 1.65
CA SER A 222 -8.76 7.05 1.17
C SER A 222 -9.46 8.29 1.73
N PHE A 223 -9.28 8.58 3.02
CA PHE A 223 -9.80 9.77 3.68
C PHE A 223 -9.20 11.05 3.10
N THR A 224 -7.87 11.13 2.92
CA THR A 224 -7.20 12.28 2.30
C THR A 224 -7.70 12.54 0.87
N ILE A 225 -7.91 11.48 0.08
CA ILE A 225 -8.48 11.59 -1.27
C ILE A 225 -9.93 12.11 -1.22
N TYR A 226 -10.71 11.69 -0.22
CA TYR A 226 -12.09 12.10 -0.05
C TYR A 226 -12.20 13.57 0.40
N THR A 227 -11.50 13.96 1.45
CA THR A 227 -11.54 15.32 2.02
C THR A 227 -10.93 16.36 1.09
N GLY A 228 -9.83 16.03 0.40
CA GLY A 228 -9.22 16.91 -0.58
C GLY A 228 -10.20 17.35 -1.68
N ARG A 229 -11.11 16.45 -2.11
CA ARG A 229 -12.16 16.78 -3.09
C ARG A 229 -13.26 17.67 -2.51
N GLY A 230 -13.66 17.42 -1.26
CA GLY A 230 -14.69 18.22 -0.58
C GLY A 230 -14.28 19.70 -0.50
N LEU A 231 -13.01 19.95 -0.22
CA LEU A 231 -12.43 21.29 -0.16
C LEU A 231 -12.31 21.93 -1.55
N SER A 232 -11.79 21.21 -2.56
CA SER A 232 -11.66 21.76 -3.92
C SER A 232 -13.00 22.10 -4.59
N LYS A 233 -14.04 21.28 -4.37
CA LYS A 233 -15.38 21.60 -4.89
C LYS A 233 -15.96 22.85 -4.24
N ARG A 234 -15.83 23.00 -2.92
CA ARG A 234 -16.30 24.21 -2.21
C ARG A 234 -15.57 25.46 -2.69
N ALA A 235 -14.24 25.40 -2.84
CA ALA A 235 -13.45 26.52 -3.34
C ALA A 235 -13.86 26.96 -4.76
N ALA A 236 -14.11 26.00 -5.67
CA ALA A 236 -14.57 26.30 -7.03
C ALA A 236 -15.99 26.93 -7.06
N THR A 237 -16.89 26.47 -6.19
CA THR A 237 -18.25 27.06 -6.09
C THR A 237 -18.24 28.48 -5.53
N HIS A 238 -17.27 28.83 -4.68
CA HIS A 238 -17.12 30.20 -4.16
C HIS A 238 -16.49 31.16 -5.18
N LEU A 239 -15.62 30.67 -6.08
CA LEU A 239 -15.00 31.50 -7.13
C LEU A 239 -15.87 31.68 -8.38
N GLY A 240 -16.84 30.80 -8.63
CA GLY A 240 -17.78 30.91 -9.76
C GLY A 240 -19.01 31.79 -9.50
N LYS A 241 -19.06 32.49 -8.36
CA LYS A 241 -20.16 33.40 -7.97
C LYS A 241 -19.73 34.88 -7.91
N GLY A 242 -18.55 35.22 -8.42
CA GLY A 242 -18.02 36.59 -8.50
C GLY A 242 -18.21 37.19 -9.88
#